data_AF-A0A851I588-F1
#
_entry.id   AF-A0A851I588-F1
#
_cell.length_a   1.000
_cell.length_b   1.000
_cell.length_c   1.000
_cell.angle_alpha   90.00
_cell.angle_beta   90.00
_cell.angle_gamma   90.00
#
_symmetry.space_group_name_H-M   'P 1'
#
loop_
_entity.id
_entity.type
_entity.pdbx_description
1 polymer ?
#
loop_
_entity_poly.entity_id
_entity_poly.type
_entity_poly.pdbx_seq_one_letter_code
_entity_poly.pdbx_strand_id
1 'polypeptide(L)'
;MLTSDERAENFIKRFGFDFDKIDKNQIISLINEEFERAVEERKRCFYDSSECLRVLCGYLFCLGDISDVPLLEKVKYKIDMDMGVAIDGIWIISLENNGIEMKEYDIPSKKEIIKDFVDEYKVWL
;
A
#
# COMPACT_ATOMS: atom_id res chain seq x y z
N MET A 1 2.79 -14.99 -17.25
CA MET A 1 3.15 -13.99 -16.23
C MET A 1 1.86 -13.69 -15.51
N LEU A 2 1.85 -13.75 -14.17
CA LEU A 2 0.64 -13.41 -13.41
C LEU A 2 0.32 -11.93 -13.60
N THR A 3 -0.96 -11.56 -13.65
CA THR A 3 -1.41 -10.15 -13.68
C THR A 3 -1.13 -9.45 -12.35
N SER A 4 -1.27 -8.12 -12.29
CA SER A 4 -1.20 -7.36 -11.03
C SER A 4 -2.11 -7.95 -9.96
N ASP A 5 -3.36 -8.22 -10.34
CA ASP A 5 -4.40 -8.70 -9.43
C ASP A 5 -4.06 -10.08 -8.90
N GLU A 6 -3.62 -11.00 -9.77
CA GLU A 6 -3.20 -12.34 -9.35
C GLU A 6 -1.97 -12.29 -8.41
N ARG A 7 -1.02 -11.39 -8.66
CA ARG A 7 0.14 -11.21 -7.76
C ARG A 7 -0.27 -10.57 -6.43
N ALA A 8 -1.15 -9.57 -6.46
CA ALA A 8 -1.68 -8.90 -5.29
C ALA A 8 -2.50 -9.87 -4.41
N GLU A 9 -3.37 -10.69 -5.01
CA GLU A 9 -4.09 -11.77 -4.35
C GLU A 9 -3.14 -12.79 -3.70
N ASN A 10 -2.03 -13.14 -4.36
CA ASN A 10 -1.01 -13.99 -3.75
C ASN A 10 -0.36 -13.35 -2.52
N PHE A 11 -0.16 -12.02 -2.49
CA PHE A 11 0.31 -11.34 -1.28
C PHE A 11 -0.74 -11.41 -0.16
N ILE A 12 -2.02 -11.15 -0.47
CA ILE A 12 -3.10 -11.25 0.51
C ILE A 12 -3.19 -12.66 1.10
N LYS A 13 -3.19 -13.70 0.26
CA LYS A 13 -3.21 -15.11 0.70
C LYS A 13 -1.97 -15.50 1.51
N ARG A 14 -0.81 -14.93 1.17
CA ARG A 14 0.45 -15.21 1.87
C ARG A 14 0.51 -14.58 3.26
N PHE A 15 0.07 -13.33 3.39
CA PHE A 15 0.26 -12.55 4.60
C PHE A 15 -0.97 -12.51 5.50
N GLY A 16 -2.17 -12.68 4.93
CA GLY A 16 -3.42 -12.52 5.67
C GLY A 16 -3.55 -11.11 6.27
N PHE A 17 -4.25 -10.99 7.41
CA PHE A 17 -4.46 -9.71 8.11
C PHE A 17 -4.11 -9.77 9.60
N ASP A 18 -3.38 -10.80 10.03
CA ASP A 18 -2.80 -10.88 11.37
C ASP A 18 -1.49 -10.09 11.41
N PHE A 19 -1.61 -8.76 11.46
CA PHE A 19 -0.50 -7.83 11.29
C PHE A 19 0.63 -8.05 12.32
N ASP A 20 0.31 -8.54 13.52
CA ASP A 20 1.30 -8.85 14.57
C ASP A 20 2.27 -9.98 14.17
N LYS A 21 1.94 -10.77 13.14
CA LYS A 21 2.77 -11.88 12.64
C LYS A 21 3.51 -11.57 11.35
N ILE A 22 3.32 -10.39 10.75
CA ILE A 22 3.92 -10.02 9.48
C ILE A 22 5.23 -9.27 9.73
N ASP A 23 6.32 -9.71 9.10
CA ASP A 23 7.58 -8.98 9.12
C ASP A 23 7.52 -7.74 8.22
N LYS A 24 7.55 -6.55 8.82
CA LYS A 24 7.53 -5.28 8.10
C LYS A 24 8.69 -5.15 7.09
N ASN A 25 9.87 -5.71 7.39
CA ASN A 25 11.01 -5.62 6.48
C ASN A 25 10.79 -6.43 5.19
N GLN A 26 10.04 -7.52 5.29
CA GLN A 26 9.64 -8.29 4.12
C GLN A 26 8.71 -7.49 3.21
N ILE A 27 7.75 -6.76 3.79
CA ILE A 27 6.86 -5.86 3.04
C ILE A 27 7.67 -4.75 2.36
N ILE A 28 8.61 -4.13 3.07
CA ILE A 28 9.51 -3.11 2.51
C ILE A 28 10.32 -3.64 1.33
N SER A 29 10.86 -4.86 1.42
CA SER A 29 11.58 -5.50 0.31
C SER A 29 10.69 -5.66 -0.91
N LEU A 30 9.49 -6.21 -0.72
CA LEU A 30 8.52 -6.44 -1.80
C LEU A 30 8.05 -5.14 -2.45
N ILE A 31 7.85 -4.07 -1.66
CA ILE A 31 7.52 -2.74 -2.21
C ILE A 31 8.63 -2.27 -3.15
N ASN A 32 9.89 -2.39 -2.74
CA ASN A 32 11.00 -1.95 -3.58
C ASN A 32 11.11 -2.81 -4.86
N GLU A 33 10.92 -4.11 -4.77
CA GLU A 33 10.92 -5.02 -5.93
C GLU A 33 9.80 -4.68 -6.93
N GLU A 34 8.56 -4.52 -6.47
CA GLU A 34 7.43 -4.16 -7.34
C GLU A 34 7.52 -2.71 -7.82
N PHE A 35 8.16 -1.81 -7.07
CA PHE A 35 8.41 -0.44 -7.52
C PHE A 35 9.39 -0.41 -8.71
N GLU A 36 10.50 -1.16 -8.63
CA GLU A 36 11.45 -1.26 -9.75
C GLU A 36 10.79 -1.93 -10.98
N ARG A 37 9.94 -2.94 -10.76
CA ARG A 37 9.12 -3.53 -11.83
C ARG A 37 8.22 -2.47 -12.48
N ALA A 38 7.49 -1.70 -11.69
CA ALA A 38 6.59 -0.65 -12.18
C ALA A 38 7.34 0.44 -12.97
N VAL A 39 8.54 0.81 -12.53
CA VAL A 39 9.41 1.76 -13.25
C VAL A 39 9.82 1.20 -14.62
N GLU A 40 10.13 -0.09 -14.71
CA GLU A 40 10.48 -0.75 -15.97
C GLU A 40 9.26 -0.93 -16.89
N GLU A 41 8.09 -1.28 -16.34
CA GLU A 41 6.82 -1.35 -17.08
C GLU A 41 6.47 0.01 -17.70
N ARG A 42 6.65 1.10 -16.94
CA ARG A 42 6.41 2.46 -17.43
C ARG A 42 7.28 2.81 -18.63
N LYS A 43 8.55 2.41 -18.66
CA LYS A 43 9.42 2.62 -19.84
C LYS A 43 8.91 1.90 -21.09
N ARG A 44 8.10 0.86 -20.91
CA ARG A 44 7.48 0.07 -21.98
C ARG A 44 6.04 0.49 -22.28
N CYS A 45 5.57 1.60 -21.69
CA CYS A 45 4.20 2.09 -21.80
C CYS A 45 3.14 1.06 -21.38
N PHE A 46 3.46 0.25 -20.38
CA PHE A 46 2.59 -0.76 -19.78
C PHE A 46 2.48 -0.52 -18.28
N TYR A 47 1.36 -0.92 -17.66
CA TYR A 47 1.13 -0.67 -16.23
C TYR A 47 0.37 -1.83 -15.58
N ASP A 48 1.07 -2.71 -14.87
CA ASP A 48 0.51 -3.93 -14.25
C ASP A 48 1.04 -4.15 -12.83
N SER A 49 1.66 -3.15 -12.21
CA SER A 49 2.16 -3.23 -10.83
C SER A 49 1.34 -2.39 -9.84
N SER A 50 0.28 -1.74 -10.30
CA SER A 50 -0.51 -0.80 -9.49
C SER A 50 -1.13 -1.44 -8.25
N GLU A 51 -1.79 -2.59 -8.43
CA GLU A 51 -2.55 -3.24 -7.36
C GLU A 51 -1.61 -3.93 -6.37
N CYS A 52 -0.52 -4.52 -6.87
CA CYS A 52 0.58 -5.01 -6.04
C CYS A 52 1.14 -3.91 -5.13
N LEU A 53 1.43 -2.73 -5.69
CA LEU A 53 1.94 -1.61 -4.91
C LEU A 53 0.91 -1.10 -3.91
N ARG A 54 -0.39 -1.04 -4.26
CA ARG A 54 -1.47 -0.66 -3.34
C ARG A 54 -1.56 -1.59 -2.14
N VAL A 55 -1.65 -2.89 -2.38
CA VAL A 55 -1.70 -3.91 -1.33
C VAL A 55 -0.48 -3.86 -0.42
N LEU A 56 0.73 -3.83 -1.00
CA LEU A 56 1.97 -3.83 -0.22
C LEU A 56 2.13 -2.53 0.59
N CYS A 57 1.76 -1.38 0.02
CA CYS A 57 1.77 -0.11 0.74
C CYS A 57 0.69 -0.05 1.83
N GLY A 58 -0.45 -0.71 1.63
CA GLY A 58 -1.48 -0.89 2.64
C GLY A 58 -0.99 -1.72 3.83
N TYR A 59 -0.26 -2.81 3.56
CA TYR A 59 0.45 -3.54 4.61
C TYR A 59 1.45 -2.67 5.35
N LEU A 60 2.26 -1.88 4.64
CA LEU A 60 3.22 -0.97 5.27
C LEU A 60 2.52 0.09 6.11
N PHE A 61 1.38 0.63 5.67
CA PHE A 61 0.56 1.54 6.47
C PHE A 61 0.06 0.87 7.76
N CYS A 62 -0.45 -0.35 7.66
CA CYS A 62 -0.96 -1.10 8.81
C CYS A 62 0.13 -1.38 9.86
N LEU A 63 1.33 -1.77 9.40
CA LEU A 63 2.47 -2.18 10.23
C LEU A 63 3.34 -1.02 10.70
N GLY A 64 3.35 0.07 9.93
CA GLY A 64 4.35 1.11 10.01
C GLY A 64 3.98 2.28 10.90
N ASP A 65 4.89 3.24 10.95
CA ASP A 65 4.74 4.52 11.64
C ASP A 65 5.22 5.67 10.74
N ILE A 66 5.39 6.85 11.33
CA ILE A 66 5.86 8.04 10.61
C ILE A 66 7.20 7.82 9.87
N SER A 67 8.06 6.90 10.32
CA SER A 67 9.34 6.60 9.67
C SER A 67 9.20 5.94 8.30
N ASP A 68 8.03 5.34 8.01
CA ASP A 68 7.75 4.64 6.75
C ASP A 68 7.13 5.57 5.69
N VAL A 69 6.74 6.80 6.07
CA VAL A 69 6.17 7.81 5.18
C VAL A 69 7.04 8.07 3.94
N PRO A 70 8.38 8.24 4.03
CA PRO A 70 9.20 8.52 2.85
C PRO A 70 9.13 7.42 1.78
N LEU A 71 8.90 6.16 2.16
CA LEU A 71 8.75 5.07 1.19
C LEU A 71 7.37 5.14 0.51
N LEU A 72 6.30 5.41 1.25
CA LEU A 72 4.96 5.60 0.70
C LEU A 72 4.91 6.80 -0.26
N GLU A 73 5.52 7.92 0.11
CA GLU A 73 5.64 9.10 -0.75
C GLU A 73 6.45 8.80 -2.01
N LYS A 74 7.58 8.07 -1.87
CA LYS A 74 8.39 7.63 -3.02
C LYS A 74 7.54 6.86 -4.02
N VAL A 75 6.76 5.88 -3.55
CA VAL A 75 5.92 5.06 -4.44
C VAL A 75 4.79 5.89 -5.06
N LYS A 76 4.12 6.73 -4.26
CA LYS A 76 2.99 7.58 -4.69
C LYS A 76 3.37 8.61 -5.74
N TYR A 77 4.51 9.28 -5.56
CA TYR A 77 4.84 10.48 -6.35
C TYR A 77 5.89 10.25 -7.45
N LYS A 78 6.73 9.21 -7.36
CA LYS A 78 7.78 8.99 -8.38
C LYS A 78 7.30 8.18 -9.58
N ILE A 79 6.30 7.32 -9.39
CA ILE A 79 5.59 6.74 -10.51
C ILE A 79 4.39 7.65 -10.70
N ASP A 80 4.45 8.49 -11.73
CA ASP A 80 3.32 9.26 -12.24
C ASP A 80 2.33 8.24 -12.86
N MET A 81 1.72 7.47 -11.96
CA MET A 81 0.54 6.67 -12.19
C MET A 81 -0.58 7.68 -12.32
N ASP A 82 -1.32 7.62 -13.44
CA ASP A 82 -2.50 8.47 -13.66
C ASP A 82 -3.29 8.66 -12.36
N MET A 83 -3.61 9.92 -12.08
CA MET A 83 -4.20 10.45 -10.85
C MET A 83 -5.42 9.66 -10.36
N GLY A 84 -5.19 8.53 -9.70
CA GLY A 84 -6.27 7.71 -9.17
C GLY A 84 -5.91 6.40 -8.49
N VAL A 85 -4.71 5.83 -8.62
CA VAL A 85 -4.58 4.37 -8.39
C VAL A 85 -3.88 3.91 -7.09
N ALA A 86 -2.58 4.08 -6.84
CA ALA A 86 -1.97 3.08 -5.93
C ALA A 86 -1.96 3.37 -4.42
N ILE A 87 -1.89 4.61 -3.94
CA ILE A 87 -1.68 4.87 -2.51
C ILE A 87 -2.57 6.01 -2.07
N ASP A 88 -3.48 5.72 -1.14
CA ASP A 88 -4.39 6.72 -0.60
C ASP A 88 -3.57 7.74 0.20
N GLY A 89 -3.65 9.02 -0.19
CA GLY A 89 -2.93 10.09 0.50
C GLY A 89 -3.29 10.18 1.99
N ILE A 90 -4.48 9.69 2.33
CA ILE A 90 -4.96 9.56 3.70
C ILE A 90 -4.08 8.65 4.57
N TRP A 91 -3.42 7.64 4.00
CA TRP A 91 -2.50 6.77 4.73
C TRP A 91 -1.26 7.55 5.17
N ILE A 92 -0.72 8.38 4.27
CA ILE A 92 0.43 9.24 4.57
C ILE A 92 0.06 10.26 5.66
N ILE A 93 -1.02 11.02 5.47
CA ILE A 93 -1.45 12.02 6.46
C ILE A 93 -1.76 11.37 7.81
N SER A 94 -2.38 10.20 7.81
CA SER A 94 -2.66 9.44 9.03
C SER A 94 -1.36 9.07 9.75
N LEU A 95 -0.33 8.56 9.06
CA LEU A 95 0.96 8.25 9.69
C LEU A 95 1.69 9.51 10.20
N GLU A 96 1.67 10.60 9.44
CA GLU A 96 2.28 11.88 9.84
C GLU A 96 1.65 12.44 11.12
N ASN A 97 0.34 12.24 11.31
CA ASN A 97 -0.39 12.65 12.51
C ASN A 97 -0.55 11.53 13.54
N ASN A 98 0.30 10.50 13.52
CA ASN A 98 0.28 9.35 14.45
C ASN A 98 -1.09 8.64 14.56
N GLY A 99 -1.88 8.65 13.49
CA GLY A 99 -3.15 7.97 13.37
C GLY A 99 -4.32 8.64 14.08
N ILE A 100 -4.16 9.89 14.50
CA ILE A 100 -5.19 10.67 15.18
C ILE A 100 -6.24 11.12 14.15
N GLU A 101 -7.51 10.88 14.47
CA GLU A 101 -8.68 11.34 13.69
C GLU A 101 -8.67 12.86 13.54
N MET A 102 -8.86 13.36 12.32
CA MET A 102 -8.95 14.80 12.02
C MET A 102 -10.30 15.12 11.38
N LYS A 103 -11.30 15.37 12.23
CA LYS A 103 -12.69 15.65 11.80
C LYS A 103 -12.84 16.82 10.84
N GLU A 104 -12.01 17.86 10.98
CA GLU A 104 -12.05 19.04 10.09
C GLU A 104 -11.68 18.69 8.64
N TYR A 105 -10.90 17.64 8.44
CA TYR A 105 -10.38 17.22 7.13
C TYR A 105 -10.98 15.88 6.68
N ASP A 106 -12.02 15.39 7.35
CA ASP A 106 -12.65 14.10 7.12
C ASP A 106 -11.64 12.93 7.09
N ILE A 107 -10.61 12.98 7.94
CA ILE A 107 -9.60 11.91 8.05
C ILE A 107 -9.96 10.99 9.23
N PRO A 108 -10.33 9.73 8.98
CA PRO A 108 -10.65 8.77 10.03
C PRO A 108 -9.42 8.43 10.88
N SER A 109 -9.65 7.77 12.01
CA SER A 109 -8.56 7.22 12.81
C SER A 109 -7.79 6.15 12.02
N LYS A 110 -6.50 5.95 12.33
CA LYS A 110 -5.71 4.86 11.71
C LYS A 110 -6.40 3.50 11.83
N LYS A 111 -7.08 3.25 12.96
CA LYS A 111 -7.82 2.00 13.19
C LYS A 111 -8.96 1.81 12.20
N GLU A 112 -9.70 2.86 11.87
CA GLU A 112 -10.78 2.81 10.88
C GLU A 112 -10.23 2.60 9.47
N ILE A 113 -9.16 3.31 9.11
CA ILE A 113 -8.51 3.14 7.81
C ILE A 113 -7.98 1.70 7.64
N ILE A 114 -7.38 1.10 8.68
CA ILE A 114 -6.96 -0.31 8.66
C ILE A 114 -8.17 -1.23 8.46
N LYS A 115 -9.29 -0.97 9.14
CA LYS A 115 -10.50 -1.78 8.98
C LYS A 115 -11.02 -1.71 7.54
N ASP A 116 -11.03 -0.53 6.93
CA ASP A 116 -11.48 -0.34 5.55
C ASP A 116 -10.58 -1.10 4.57
N PHE A 117 -9.25 -1.04 4.75
CA PHE A 117 -8.30 -1.85 3.97
C PHE A 117 -8.56 -3.36 4.12
N VAL A 118 -8.78 -3.85 5.34
CA VAL A 118 -9.11 -5.27 5.57
C VAL A 118 -10.45 -5.62 4.92
N ASP A 119 -11.47 -4.77 5.07
CA ASP A 119 -12.80 -5.01 4.51
C ASP A 119 -12.78 -5.06 2.96
N GLU A 120 -11.91 -4.27 2.33
CA GLU A 120 -11.65 -4.27 0.88
C GLU A 120 -11.01 -5.59 0.41
N TYR A 121 -9.93 -6.03 1.06
CA TYR A 121 -9.12 -7.16 0.56
C TYR A 121 -9.47 -8.52 1.15
N LYS A 122 -10.29 -8.60 2.21
CA LYS A 122 -10.70 -9.90 2.80
C LYS A 122 -11.48 -10.78 1.83
N VAL A 123 -12.10 -10.21 0.80
CA VAL A 123 -12.86 -10.97 -0.21
C VAL A 123 -11.96 -11.76 -1.16
N TRP A 124 -10.65 -11.58 -1.07
CA TRP A 124 -9.63 -12.27 -1.86
C TRP A 124 -9.01 -13.48 -1.13
N LEU A 125 -9.45 -13.75 0.10
CA LEU A 125 -9.12 -14.95 0.87
C LEU A 125 -10.10 -16.08 0.60
#